data_AF-T1BZK8-F1
#
_entry.id   AF-T1BZK8-F1
#
_cell.length_a   1.000
_cell.length_b   1.000
_cell.length_c   1.000
_cell.angle_alpha   90.00
_cell.angle_beta   90.00
_cell.angle_gamma   90.00
#
_symmetry.space_group_name_H-M   'P 1'
#
loop_
_entity.id
_entity.type
_entity.pdbx_description
1 polymer ?
#
loop_
_entity_poly.entity_id
_entity_poly.type
_entity_poly.pdbx_seq_one_letter_code
_entity_poly.pdbx_strand_id
1 'polypeptide(L)' 'MHPRKDEAEFGPEAQLFIDPDTCIDCGLCVDECPVKAIFPEDDVPAEWKKYIEINAAHYQKK' A
#
# COMPACT_ATOMS: atom_id res chain seq x y z
N MET A 1 3.97 -4.85 2.82
CA MET A 1 4.04 -3.37 2.76
C MET A 1 5.49 -2.97 2.77
N HIS A 2 5.94 -2.25 1.74
CA HIS A 2 7.32 -1.79 1.59
C HIS A 2 7.35 -0.31 1.18
N PRO A 3 8.40 0.45 1.53
CA PRO A 3 9.56 0.01 2.30
C PRO A 3 9.31 -0.18 3.81
N ARG A 4 9.99 -1.13 4.44
CA ARG A 4 10.01 -1.34 5.90
C ARG A 4 11.00 -0.40 6.57
N LYS A 5 10.85 -0.18 7.88
CA LYS A 5 11.71 0.74 8.66
C LYS A 5 13.21 0.40 8.60
N ASP A 6 13.55 -0.84 8.31
CA ASP A 6 14.93 -1.34 8.15
C ASP A 6 15.47 -1.24 6.72
N GLU A 7 14.67 -0.78 5.75
CA GLU A 7 15.04 -0.67 4.34
C GLU A 7 15.55 0.74 4.02
N ALA A 8 16.56 0.82 3.14
CA ALA A 8 17.25 2.09 2.82
C ALA A 8 16.33 3.15 2.20
N GLU A 9 15.23 2.72 1.58
CA GLU A 9 14.24 3.57 0.93
C GLU A 9 13.20 4.14 1.91
N PHE A 10 13.27 3.76 3.20
CA PHE A 10 12.39 4.29 4.23
C PHE A 10 12.80 5.72 4.64
N GLY A 11 11.87 6.67 4.51
CA GLY A 11 12.09 8.08 4.83
C GLY A 11 10.80 8.85 5.13
N PRO A 12 10.88 10.08 5.65
CA PRO A 12 9.70 10.84 6.07
C PRO A 12 8.75 11.22 4.93
N GLU A 13 9.26 11.29 3.69
CA GLU A 13 8.47 11.50 2.46
C GLU A 13 8.03 10.20 1.78
N ALA A 14 8.39 9.02 2.30
CA ALA A 14 8.14 7.75 1.64
C ALA A 14 6.67 7.29 1.81
N GLN A 15 6.00 7.01 0.70
CA GLN A 15 4.76 6.23 0.69
C GLN A 15 5.08 4.74 0.81
N LEU A 16 4.23 4.01 1.53
CA LEU A 16 4.27 2.54 1.58
C LEU A 16 3.32 1.94 0.54
N PHE A 17 3.76 0.84 -0.08
CA PHE A 17 3.02 0.16 -1.14
C PHE A 17 2.63 -1.26 -0.71
N ILE A 18 1.42 -1.68 -1.07
CA ILE A 18 0.92 -3.05 -0.89
C ILE A 18 1.14 -3.81 -2.19
N ASP A 19 1.76 -4.97 -2.11
CA ASP A 19 1.93 -5.88 -3.25
C ASP A 19 0.64 -6.69 -3.44
N PRO A 20 -0.08 -6.51 -4.56
CA PRO A 20 -1.32 -7.24 -4.80
C PRO A 20 -1.10 -8.74 -4.99
N ASP A 21 0.08 -9.18 -5.45
CA ASP A 21 0.34 -10.60 -5.72
C ASP A 21 0.58 -11.40 -4.42
N THR A 22 1.02 -10.72 -3.36
CA THR A 22 1.29 -11.35 -2.05
C THR A 22 0.25 -10.99 -0.98
N CYS A 23 -0.62 -10.01 -1.25
CA CYS A 23 -1.77 -9.72 -0.40
C CYS A 23 -2.75 -10.91 -0.40
N ILE A 24 -3.30 -11.22 0.78
CA ILE A 24 -4.28 -12.31 0.97
C ILE A 24 -5.60 -11.80 1.54
N ASP A 25 -5.84 -10.49 1.44
CA ASP A 25 -7.07 -9.81 1.88
C ASP A 25 -7.46 -10.08 3.34
N CYS A 26 -6.47 -10.21 4.23
CA CYS A 26 -6.72 -10.49 5.65
C CYS A 26 -7.24 -9.28 6.45
N GLY A 27 -7.18 -8.06 5.90
CA GLY A 27 -7.71 -6.84 6.53
C GLY A 27 -6.93 -6.29 7.73
N LEU A 28 -5.94 -7.02 8.27
CA LEU A 28 -5.21 -6.62 9.49
C LEU A 28 -4.53 -5.24 9.40
N CYS A 29 -4.07 -4.85 8.21
CA CYS A 29 -3.40 -3.57 8.01
C CYS A 29 -4.35 -2.35 8.05
N VAL A 30 -5.64 -2.54 7.80
CA VAL A 30 -6.65 -1.46 7.72
C VAL A 30 -6.81 -0.78 9.08
N ASP A 31 -6.94 -1.58 10.14
CA ASP A 31 -7.15 -1.06 11.49
C ASP A 31 -5.88 -0.47 12.09
N GLU A 32 -4.74 -1.10 11.83
CA GLU A 32 -3.42 -0.70 12.34
C GLU A 32 -2.92 0.63 11.78
N CYS A 33 -3.42 1.07 10.61
CA CYS A 33 -2.98 2.32 10.00
C CYS A 33 -3.53 3.53 10.80
N PRO A 34 -2.67 4.33 11.47
CA PRO A 34 -3.12 5.42 12.34
C PRO A 34 -3.77 6.57 11.56
N VAL A 35 -3.45 6.71 10.28
CA VAL A 35 -3.99 7.74 9.38
C VAL A 35 -5.07 7.22 8.44
N LYS A 36 -5.47 5.95 8.59
CA LYS A 36 -6.55 5.31 7.79
C LYS A 36 -6.37 5.46 6.28
N ALA A 37 -5.15 5.20 5.80
CA ALA A 37 -4.78 5.31 4.39
C ALA A 37 -4.97 4.02 3.58
N ILE A 38 -5.29 2.89 4.24
CA ILE A 38 -5.39 1.57 3.60
C ILE A 38 -6.86 1.19 3.47
N PHE A 39 -7.24 0.74 2.28
CA PHE A 39 -8.59 0.32 1.92
C PHE A 39 -8.52 -1.03 1.20
N PRO A 40 -9.51 -1.93 1.39
CA PRO A 40 -9.77 -3.01 0.45
C PRO A 40 -9.94 -2.45 -0.97
N GLU A 41 -9.51 -3.19 -1.99
CA GLU A 41 -9.48 -2.71 -3.38
C GLU A 41 -10.86 -2.20 -3.85
N ASP A 42 -11.91 -2.94 -3.51
CA ASP A 42 -13.31 -2.60 -3.86
C ASP A 42 -13.84 -1.35 -3.15
N ASP A 43 -13.24 -1.00 -2.01
CA ASP A 43 -13.68 0.09 -1.13
C ASP A 43 -12.85 1.38 -1.32
N VAL A 44 -11.89 1.39 -2.24
CA VAL A 44 -11.08 2.59 -2.52
C VAL A 44 -11.97 3.72 -3.04
N PRO A 45 -11.97 4.91 -2.40
CA PRO A 45 -12.73 6.06 -2.88
C PRO A 45 -12.40 6.43 -4.34
N ALA A 46 -13.40 6.89 -5.09
CA ALA A 46 -13.28 7.16 -6.52
C ALA A 46 -12.09 8.10 -6.87
N GLU A 47 -11.85 9.11 -6.03
CA GLU A 47 -10.74 10.06 -6.15
C GLU A 47 -9.35 9.42 -5.99
N TRP A 48 -9.26 8.27 -5.31
CA TRP A 48 -8.01 7.59 -4.97
C TRP A 48 -7.81 6.27 -5.73
N LYS A 49 -8.74 5.88 -6.63
CA LYS A 49 -8.63 4.63 -7.41
C LYS A 49 -7.31 4.48 -8.17
N LYS A 50 -6.70 5.59 -8.60
CA LYS A 50 -5.36 5.59 -9.22
C LYS A 50 -4.27 4.91 -8.36
N TYR A 51 -4.44 4.89 -7.04
CA TYR A 51 -3.45 4.30 -6.14
C TYR A 51 -3.40 2.77 -6.21
N ILE A 52 -4.45 2.11 -6.72
CA ILE A 52 -4.44 0.66 -6.97
C ILE A 52 -3.33 0.35 -7.98
N GLU A 53 -3.32 1.04 -9.12
CA GLU A 53 -2.29 0.89 -10.15
C GLU A 53 -0.91 1.32 -9.66
N ILE A 54 -0.81 2.40 -8.89
CA ILE A 54 0.47 2.87 -8.33
C ILE A 54 1.08 1.81 -7.39
N ASN A 55 0.27 1.19 -6.54
CA ASN A 55 0.71 0.11 -5.65
C ASN A 55 1.21 -1.09 -6.45
N ALA A 56 0.47 -1.55 -7.45
CA ALA A 56 0.89 -2.66 -8.32
C ALA A 56 2.17 -2.33 -9.11
N ALA A 57 2.24 -1.13 -9.69
CA ALA A 57 3.37 -0.69 -10.51
C ALA A 57 4.70 -0.62 -9.74
N HIS A 58 4.66 -0.43 -8.42
CA HIS A 58 5.84 -0.49 -7.56
C HIS A 58 6.54 -1.85 -7.66
N TYR A 59 5.78 -2.95 -7.83
CA TYR A 59 6.33 -4.32 -7.85
C TYR A 59 6.52 -4.88 -9.28
N GLN A 60 5.93 -4.25 -10.29
CA GLN A 60 6.07 -4.67 -11.70
C GLN A 60 7.38 -4.23 -12.36
N LYS A 61 8.11 -3.26 -11.78
CA LYS A 61 9.36 -2.72 -12.34
C LYS A 61 10.63 -3.33 -11.74
N LYS A 62 10.67 -4.65 -11.54
CA LYS A 62 11.90 -5.33 -11.12
C LYS A 62 12.92 -5.44 -12.24
#